data_AF-A0A971K2J2-F1
#
_entry.id   AF-A0A971K2J2-F1
#
_cell.length_a   1.000
_cell.length_b   1.000
_cell.length_c   1.000
_cell.angle_alpha   90.00
_cell.angle_beta   90.00
_cell.angle_gamma   90.00
#
_symmetry.space_group_name_H-M   'P 1'
#
loop_
_entity.id
_entity.type
_entity.pdbx_description
1 polymer ?
#
loop_
_entity_poly.entity_id
_entity_poly.type
_entity_poly.pdbx_seq_one_letter_code
_entity_poly.pdbx_strand_id
1 'polypeptide(L)' 'SCESHFNGLLEHPQYTRPYEFLNKKVPDILLSGHHANIEKWRFDKMVENTKKKRPDLYLKYINNKKTGD' A
#
# COMPACT_ATOMS: atom_id res chain seq x y z
N SER A 1 6.79 -19.99 5.67
CA SER A 1 5.85 -19.27 4.80
C SER A 1 5.48 -17.97 5.49
N CYS A 2 6.07 -16.85 5.10
CA CYS A 2 5.78 -15.55 5.72
C CYS A 2 4.48 -15.01 5.12
N GLU A 3 3.45 -14.85 5.95
CA GLU A 3 2.11 -14.38 5.60
C GLU A 3 2.13 -13.02 4.89
N SER A 4 1.89 -13.02 3.58
CA SER A 4 1.90 -11.84 2.70
C SER A 4 0.65 -10.94 2.86
N HIS A 5 -0.13 -11.07 3.93
CA HIS A 5 -1.42 -10.41 4.08
C HIS A 5 -1.48 -9.64 5.39
N PHE A 6 -1.04 -8.38 5.36
CA PHE A 6 -1.24 -7.45 6.48
C PHE A 6 -2.75 -7.18 6.61
N ASN A 7 -3.42 -7.84 7.55
CA ASN A 7 -4.79 -7.56 7.99
C ASN A 7 -5.83 -7.36 6.86
N GLY A 8 -5.75 -8.16 5.79
CA GLY A 8 -6.71 -8.11 4.67
C GLY A 8 -6.47 -6.98 3.66
N LEU A 9 -5.33 -6.28 3.71
CA LEU A 9 -4.86 -5.38 2.66
C LEU A 9 -3.75 -6.02 1.85
N LEU A 10 -3.70 -5.74 0.55
CA LEU A 10 -2.58 -6.08 -0.33
C LEU A 10 -1.36 -5.25 0.02
N GLU A 11 -0.18 -5.80 -0.26
CA GLU A 11 1.08 -5.08 -0.09
C GLU A 11 1.16 -3.81 -0.95
N HIS A 12 1.91 -2.82 -0.42
CA HIS A 12 2.17 -1.57 -1.12
C HIS A 12 3.10 -1.83 -2.32
N PRO A 13 3.07 -0.98 -3.35
CA PRO A 13 4.07 -1.06 -4.42
C PRO A 13 5.48 -0.89 -3.83
N GLN A 14 6.39 -1.79 -4.23
CA GLN A 14 7.80 -1.74 -3.87
C GLN A 14 8.59 -1.10 -5.01
N TYR A 15 9.47 -0.18 -4.65
CA TYR A 15 10.33 0.52 -5.60
C TYR A 15 11.78 0.22 -5.26
N THR A 16 12.54 -0.13 -6.28
CA THR A 16 13.99 -0.33 -6.22
C THR A 16 14.63 0.54 -7.30
N ARG A 17 15.95 0.72 -7.22
CA ARG A 17 16.70 1.45 -8.26
C ARG A 17 16.62 0.65 -9.58
N PRO A 18 16.63 1.32 -10.75
CA PRO A 18 16.84 2.76 -11.03
C PRO A 18 15.61 3.66 -10.79
N TYR A 19 15.82 4.99 -10.76
CA TYR A 19 14.75 6.00 -10.52
C TYR A 19 13.61 5.95 -11.56
N GLU A 20 13.93 5.57 -12.79
CA GLU A 20 12.96 5.41 -13.86
C GLU A 20 13.11 4.01 -14.45
N PHE A 21 12.02 3.26 -14.46
CA PHE A 21 11.97 1.91 -15.01
C PHE A 21 10.71 1.74 -15.85
N LEU A 22 10.85 1.39 -17.13
CA LEU A 22 9.73 1.21 -18.08
C LEU A 22 8.75 2.41 -18.10
N ASN A 23 9.28 3.64 -18.17
CA ASN A 23 8.53 4.91 -18.12
C ASN A 23 7.72 5.12 -16.83
N LYS A 24 8.02 4.37 -15.76
CA LYS A 24 7.49 4.60 -14.41
C LYS A 24 8.57 5.21 -13.54
N LYS A 25 8.31 6.42 -13.06
CA LYS A 25 9.21 7.14 -12.15
C LYS A 25 8.89 6.80 -10.71
N VAL A 26 9.92 6.74 -9.88
CA VAL A 26 9.77 6.63 -8.43
C VAL A 26 9.09 7.90 -7.91
N PRO A 27 8.00 7.78 -7.14
CA PRO A 27 7.31 8.93 -6.55
C PRO A 27 8.24 9.81 -5.70
N ASP A 28 8.14 11.13 -5.83
CA ASP A 28 8.99 12.08 -5.10
C ASP A 28 8.85 11.96 -3.57
N ILE A 29 7.69 11.51 -3.08
CA ILE A 29 7.45 11.23 -1.66
C ILE A 29 8.43 10.19 -1.10
N LEU A 30 8.85 9.21 -1.92
CA LEU A 30 9.84 8.20 -1.54
C LEU A 30 11.27 8.74 -1.58
N LEU A 31 11.51 9.80 -2.37
CA LEU A 31 12.80 10.48 -2.46
C LEU A 31 12.98 11.53 -1.35
N SER A 32 11.88 12.06 -0.83
CA SER A 32 11.90 13.15 0.15
C SER A 32 12.49 12.77 1.52
N GLY A 33 12.67 11.48 1.81
CA GLY A 33 13.23 11.01 3.09
C GLY A 33 12.31 11.19 4.31
N HIS A 34 11.09 11.67 4.12
CA HIS A 34 10.11 11.85 5.21
C HIS A 34 9.40 10.52 5.52
N HIS A 35 9.96 9.77 6.46
CA HIS A 35 9.49 8.44 6.84
C HIS A 35 7.99 8.38 7.18
N ALA A 36 7.47 9.36 7.94
CA ALA A 36 6.04 9.43 8.28
C ALA A 36 5.15 9.61 7.04
N ASN A 37 5.56 10.46 6.11
CA ASN A 37 4.82 10.70 4.86
C ASN A 37 4.89 9.46 3.95
N ILE A 38 6.04 8.78 3.92
CA ILE A 38 6.24 7.54 3.17
C ILE A 38 5.33 6.44 3.70
N GLU A 39 5.25 6.28 5.02
CA GLU A 39 4.41 5.27 5.64
C GLU A 39 2.92 5.53 5.36
N LYS A 40 2.47 6.78 5.51
CA LYS A 40 1.11 7.18 5.14
C LYS A 40 0.82 6.91 3.67
N TRP A 41 1.74 7.27 2.77
CA TRP A 41 1.61 7.01 1.35
C TRP A 41 1.56 5.53 1.00
N ARG A 42 2.39 4.70 1.66
CA ARG A 42 2.37 3.24 1.49
C ARG A 42 1.02 2.69 1.88
N PHE A 43 0.50 3.09 3.04
CA PHE A 43 -0.82 2.68 3.51
C PHE A 43 -1.94 3.08 2.54
N ASP A 44 -1.96 4.34 2.09
CA ASP A 44 -2.93 4.81 1.10
C ASP A 44 -2.87 3.99 -0.19
N LYS A 45 -1.67 3.63 -0.65
CA LYS A 45 -1.48 2.78 -1.82
C LYS A 45 -1.88 1.32 -1.60
N MET A 46 -1.70 0.76 -0.40
CA MET A 46 -2.23 -0.56 -0.05
C MET A 46 -3.75 -0.55 -0.18
N VAL A 47 -4.41 0.44 0.41
CA VAL A 47 -5.87 0.58 0.37
C VAL A 47 -6.38 0.76 -1.05
N GLU A 48 -5.77 1.65 -1.84
CA GLU A 48 -6.14 1.90 -3.24
C GLU A 48 -5.96 0.64 -4.10
N ASN A 49 -4.82 -0.03 -3.97
CA ASN A 49 -4.49 -1.25 -4.71
C ASN A 49 -5.43 -2.41 -4.34
N THR A 50 -5.71 -2.57 -3.05
CA THR A 50 -6.67 -3.58 -2.54
C THR A 50 -8.05 -3.28 -3.10
N LYS A 51 -8.55 -2.04 -2.98
CA LYS A 51 -9.86 -1.64 -3.50
C LYS A 51 -10.00 -1.90 -5.01
N LYS A 52 -8.94 -1.65 -5.78
CA LYS A 52 -8.94 -1.83 -7.24
C LYS A 52 -8.81 -3.28 -7.68
N LYS A 53 -7.90 -4.06 -7.08
CA LYS A 53 -7.62 -5.45 -7.48
C LYS A 53 -8.51 -6.47 -6.79
N ARG A 54 -8.82 -6.24 -5.51
CA ARG A 54 -9.50 -7.16 -4.60
C ARG A 54 -10.49 -6.41 -3.72
N PRO A 55 -11.59 -5.91 -4.31
CA PRO A 55 -12.63 -5.22 -3.54
C PRO A 55 -13.21 -6.10 -2.43
N ASP A 56 -13.20 -7.42 -2.61
CA ASP A 56 -13.59 -8.43 -1.63
C ASP A 56 -12.75 -8.36 -0.34
N LEU A 57 -11.43 -8.19 -0.45
CA LEU A 57 -10.54 -8.02 0.70
C LEU A 57 -10.73 -6.65 1.37
N TYR A 58 -10.93 -5.60 0.56
CA TYR A 58 -11.18 -4.25 1.06
C TYR A 58 -12.47 -4.17 1.90
N LEU A 59 -13.53 -4.88 1.49
CA LEU A 59 -14.77 -5.01 2.27
C LEU A 59 -14.53 -5.66 3.63
N LYS A 60 -13.73 -6.73 3.70
CA LYS A 60 -13.33 -7.35 4.98
C LYS A 60 -12.56 -6.38 5.87
N TYR A 61 -11.62 -5.62 5.30
CA TYR A 61 -10.88 -4.59 6.03
C TYR A 61 -11.81 -3.52 6.63
N ILE A 62 -12.77 -3.00 5.85
CA ILE A 62 -13.76 -2.03 6.35
C ILE A 62 -14.62 -2.63 7.47
N ASN A 63 -15.09 -3.87 7.29
CA ASN A 63 -15.93 -4.53 8.29
C ASN A 63 -15.17 -4.75 9.59
N ASN A 64 -13.93 -5.25 9.53
CA ASN A 64 -13.08 -5.40 10.72
C ASN A 64 -12.82 -4.07 11.43
N LYS A 65 -12.64 -2.97 10.69
CA LYS A 65 -12.46 -1.64 11.27
C LYS A 65 -13.69 -1.16 12.05
N LYS A 66 -14.91 -1.53 11.64
CA LYS A 66 -16.15 -1.17 12.32
C LYS A 66 -16.43 -1.99 13.59
N THR A 67 -15.79 -3.14 13.76
CA THR A 67 -16.04 -4.05 14.89
C THR A 67 -15.12 -3.78 16.08
N GLY A 68 -14.16 -2.86 15.94
CA GLY A 68 -13.16 -2.53 16.98
C GLY A 68 -13.43 -1.23 17.75
N ASP A 69 -14.63 -0.65 17.65
CA ASP A 69 -15.08 0.50 18.46
C ASP A 69 -16.00 0.06 19.61
#